data_AF-F4S260-F1
#
_entry.id   AF-F4S260-F1
#
_cell.length_a   1.000
_cell.length_b   1.000
_cell.length_c   1.000
_cell.angle_alpha   90.00
_cell.angle_beta   90.00
_cell.angle_gamma   90.00
#
_symmetry.space_group_name_H-M   'P 1'
#
loop_
_entity.id
_entity.type
_entity.pdbx_description
1 polymer ?
#
loop_
_entity_poly.entity_id
_entity_poly.type
_entity_poly.pdbx_seq_one_letter_code
_entity_poly.pdbx_strand_id
1 'polypeptide(L)'
;MNFIEKLIEPSLKHTLIDTFKNCRFDQPGNMPRKTRTPSTANGSPLSPPPNTTAGDSKPSAIGPTSPLGTGSGAHYPRRRPSENPVYRAVQSLSKEDQIFLTHDFEKVSNKPTKLQYYNIIRLFKPDTTSKPSDRKDALKAEFVTKVRPLLEPYLSPPPEVSMEPGPDLDFDPLGRKTTQAMLVKAIEHKSPDADIAPGANIDDVLILYKYYVDPQLKLPLNRRFIARPRTVPIERLKAESMEDIIVALRYFAPSVHVRSLAMNKNTLMDLYIHFVHDRPPQSPLIEGYHYTTLELSQSDSEAMES
;
A
#
# COMPACT_ATOMS: atom_id res chain seq x y z
N MET A 1 33.45 -38.94 -7.02
CA MET A 1 32.33 -38.18 -7.59
C MET A 1 31.03 -38.81 -7.10
N ASN A 2 30.10 -37.98 -6.62
CA ASN A 2 28.92 -38.28 -5.78
C ASN A 2 29.22 -38.51 -4.31
N PHE A 3 29.11 -37.44 -3.51
CA PHE A 3 28.59 -37.42 -2.13
C PHE A 3 28.60 -35.94 -1.70
N ILE A 4 27.43 -35.31 -1.66
CA ILE A 4 26.97 -34.17 -0.82
C ILE A 4 25.66 -33.67 -1.47
N GLU A 5 24.63 -34.50 -1.35
CA GLU A 5 23.23 -34.08 -1.35
C GLU A 5 22.66 -34.67 -0.06
N LYS A 6 22.67 -33.86 1.02
CA LYS A 6 21.83 -33.96 2.22
C LYS A 6 22.46 -33.13 3.33
N LEU A 7 21.90 -31.94 3.57
CA LEU A 7 21.65 -31.31 4.87
C LEU A 7 21.39 -29.81 4.65
N ILE A 8 20.18 -29.48 4.22
CA ILE A 8 19.60 -28.16 4.47
C ILE A 8 18.26 -28.45 5.16
N GLU A 9 18.25 -28.32 6.48
CA GLU A 9 17.03 -28.34 7.28
C GLU A 9 16.17 -27.11 6.96
N PRO A 10 14.84 -27.26 6.81
CA PRO A 10 13.92 -26.15 6.68
C PRO A 10 13.36 -25.79 8.07
N SER A 11 14.10 -25.05 8.88
CA SER A 11 13.58 -24.52 10.14
C SER A 11 14.22 -23.19 10.51
N LEU A 12 13.74 -22.11 9.87
CA LEU A 12 13.76 -20.73 10.36
C LEU A 12 12.93 -19.84 9.43
N LYS A 13 11.66 -20.20 9.26
CA LYS A 13 10.63 -19.33 8.68
C LYS A 13 9.51 -19.23 9.70
N HIS A 14 9.64 -18.34 10.69
CA HIS A 14 8.55 -17.72 11.47
C HIS A 14 9.08 -17.03 12.74
N THR A 15 9.97 -16.03 12.63
CA THR A 15 10.09 -14.98 13.65
C THR A 15 11.02 -13.88 13.14
N LEU A 16 10.49 -12.89 12.39
CA LEU A 16 11.12 -11.56 12.19
C LEU A 16 10.27 -10.65 11.28
N ILE A 17 8.93 -10.62 11.44
CA ILE A 17 8.06 -9.66 10.72
C ILE A 17 7.12 -8.85 11.65
N ASP A 18 7.14 -9.03 12.97
CA ASP A 18 6.17 -8.36 13.85
C ASP A 18 6.67 -7.16 14.68
N THR A 19 7.89 -6.66 14.48
CA THR A 19 8.45 -5.61 15.39
C THR A 19 8.59 -4.20 14.80
N PHE A 20 8.11 -3.92 13.58
CA PHE A 20 8.27 -2.57 12.98
C PHE A 20 6.98 -1.78 12.70
N LYS A 21 5.83 -2.17 13.28
CA LYS A 21 4.56 -1.45 13.07
C LYS A 21 4.08 -0.51 14.18
N ASN A 22 4.84 -0.25 15.25
CA ASN A 22 4.37 0.57 16.38
C ASN A 22 5.36 1.63 16.90
N CYS A 23 5.94 2.45 16.02
CA CYS A 23 6.55 3.72 16.44
C CYS A 23 5.72 4.91 15.95
N ARG A 24 4.58 5.13 16.63
CA ARG A 24 3.89 6.43 16.59
C ARG A 24 4.73 7.44 17.38
N PHE A 25 5.11 8.53 16.73
CA PHE A 25 5.56 9.74 17.40
C PHE A 25 4.35 10.39 18.07
N ASP A 26 4.17 10.19 19.38
CA ASP A 26 3.24 10.97 20.19
C ASP A 26 3.96 12.18 20.82
N GLN A 27 3.38 13.35 20.60
CA GLN A 27 3.73 14.60 21.31
C GLN A 27 3.27 14.53 22.78
N PRO A 28 3.96 15.21 23.71
CA PRO A 28 3.62 15.12 25.12
C PRO A 28 2.50 16.10 25.53
N GLY A 29 1.51 15.56 26.25
CA GLY A 29 1.00 16.20 27.46
C GLY A 29 -0.37 16.87 27.38
N ASN A 30 -1.44 16.14 27.71
CA ASN A 30 -2.35 16.54 28.81
C ASN A 30 -3.31 15.39 29.20
N MET A 31 -3.36 15.09 30.49
CA MET A 31 -4.34 14.21 31.16
C MET A 31 -4.94 15.01 32.34
N PRO A 32 -6.04 14.58 33.01
CA PRO A 32 -6.99 13.50 32.72
C PRO A 32 -8.48 13.90 32.94
N ARG A 33 -9.43 13.04 32.56
CA ARG A 33 -10.56 12.67 33.45
C ARG A 33 -11.26 11.38 33.05
N LYS A 34 -11.53 10.59 34.09
CA LYS A 34 -12.22 9.29 34.20
C LYS A 34 -13.61 9.29 33.58
N THR A 35 -14.10 8.15 33.08
CA THR A 35 -15.32 7.45 33.60
C THR A 35 -15.34 5.99 33.10
N ARG A 36 -15.53 5.03 34.02
CA ARG A 36 -15.84 3.60 33.79
C ARG A 36 -17.34 3.44 33.53
N THR A 37 -17.78 2.48 32.72
CA THR A 37 -18.63 1.30 33.08
C THR A 37 -19.18 0.58 31.83
N PRO A 38 -19.63 -0.70 31.96
CA PRO A 38 -19.57 -1.75 30.93
C PRO A 38 -20.94 -2.10 30.32
N SER A 39 -21.01 -2.97 29.29
CA SER A 39 -22.09 -3.99 29.16
C SER A 39 -21.91 -4.94 27.97
N THR A 40 -22.06 -6.26 28.26
CA THR A 40 -22.69 -7.37 27.48
C THR A 40 -22.32 -7.61 26.01
N ALA A 41 -21.72 -8.74 25.59
CA ALA A 41 -22.13 -10.16 25.66
C ALA A 41 -23.34 -10.54 24.77
N ASN A 42 -23.17 -11.65 24.04
CA ASN A 42 -24.10 -12.41 23.17
C ASN A 42 -24.07 -11.99 21.70
N GLY A 43 -23.98 -12.86 20.69
CA GLY A 43 -24.06 -14.31 20.61
C GLY A 43 -24.48 -14.66 19.18
N SER A 44 -23.63 -15.38 18.45
CA SER A 44 -23.98 -16.13 17.22
C SER A 44 -24.18 -17.60 17.63
N PRO A 45 -24.61 -18.57 16.79
CA PRO A 45 -25.22 -18.56 15.46
C PRO A 45 -26.58 -19.33 15.48
N LEU A 46 -27.22 -19.64 14.35
CA LEU A 46 -28.05 -20.86 14.11
C LEU A 46 -28.67 -20.87 12.69
N SER A 47 -28.16 -21.75 11.82
CA SER A 47 -28.95 -22.52 10.83
C SER A 47 -29.80 -23.57 11.58
N PRO A 48 -30.83 -24.28 11.04
CA PRO A 48 -30.84 -25.11 9.78
C PRO A 48 -32.29 -25.22 9.18
N PRO A 49 -32.82 -26.30 8.54
CA PRO A 49 -32.30 -27.51 7.86
C PRO A 49 -32.94 -27.83 6.45
N PRO A 50 -32.62 -28.99 5.80
CA PRO A 50 -32.80 -29.30 4.36
C PRO A 50 -33.79 -30.45 4.00
N ASN A 51 -33.77 -30.86 2.72
CA ASN A 51 -34.29 -32.11 2.07
C ASN A 51 -35.82 -32.21 1.89
N THR A 52 -36.44 -32.80 0.85
CA THR A 52 -36.15 -33.90 -0.12
C THR A 52 -37.27 -33.76 -1.21
N THR A 53 -37.23 -34.20 -2.47
CA THR A 53 -37.11 -35.58 -3.00
C THR A 53 -37.22 -35.54 -4.54
N ALA A 54 -36.48 -36.44 -5.21
CA ALA A 54 -36.75 -37.24 -6.43
C ALA A 54 -37.71 -36.73 -7.53
N GLY A 55 -37.50 -36.97 -8.83
CA GLY A 55 -36.57 -37.86 -9.55
C GLY A 55 -37.04 -37.97 -11.02
N ASP A 56 -36.24 -38.66 -11.85
CA ASP A 56 -36.61 -39.31 -13.13
C ASP A 56 -36.99 -38.38 -14.32
N SER A 57 -36.54 -38.49 -15.57
CA SER A 57 -35.89 -39.56 -16.36
C SER A 57 -35.29 -38.99 -17.67
N LYS A 58 -34.16 -39.56 -18.11
CA LYS A 58 -33.64 -39.87 -19.48
C LYS A 58 -33.77 -38.91 -20.70
N PRO A 59 -32.84 -39.04 -21.69
CA PRO A 59 -32.58 -38.06 -22.75
C PRO A 59 -33.26 -38.37 -24.08
N SER A 60 -33.43 -37.32 -24.91
CA SER A 60 -33.64 -37.46 -26.35
C SER A 60 -32.69 -36.56 -27.12
N ALA A 61 -31.99 -37.18 -28.08
CA ALA A 61 -31.15 -36.59 -29.09
C ALA A 61 -31.97 -36.07 -30.29
N ILE A 62 -31.25 -35.48 -31.26
CA ILE A 62 -31.70 -34.98 -32.58
C ILE A 62 -32.26 -33.55 -32.45
N GLY A 63 -31.82 -32.51 -33.15
CA GLY A 63 -31.02 -32.34 -34.35
C GLY A 63 -31.20 -30.87 -34.82
N PRO A 64 -30.49 -30.43 -35.86
CA PRO A 64 -30.05 -29.05 -36.06
C PRO A 64 -31.02 -28.21 -36.92
N THR A 65 -30.99 -26.88 -36.77
CA THR A 65 -31.05 -25.88 -37.87
C THR A 65 -31.00 -24.45 -37.31
N SER A 66 -30.03 -23.65 -37.77
CA SER A 66 -30.10 -22.18 -37.74
C SER A 66 -31.34 -21.67 -38.49
N PRO A 67 -31.81 -20.45 -38.20
CA PRO A 67 -31.44 -19.38 -39.13
C PRO A 67 -31.11 -18.04 -38.46
N LEU A 68 -30.26 -17.33 -39.18
CA LEU A 68 -29.94 -15.92 -39.08
C LEU A 68 -31.23 -15.08 -39.03
N GLY A 69 -31.48 -14.38 -37.93
CA GLY A 69 -32.58 -13.43 -37.75
C GLY A 69 -32.05 -12.03 -37.54
N THR A 70 -31.91 -11.26 -38.62
CA THR A 70 -31.84 -9.80 -38.60
C THR A 70 -33.14 -9.25 -38.04
N GLY A 71 -33.18 -9.01 -36.73
CA GLY A 71 -34.29 -8.38 -36.02
C GLY A 71 -33.92 -6.97 -35.58
N SER A 72 -34.22 -5.99 -36.42
CA SER A 72 -34.38 -4.59 -36.01
C SER A 72 -35.55 -4.50 -35.03
N GLY A 73 -35.38 -3.75 -33.93
CA GLY A 73 -36.49 -3.29 -33.10
C GLY A 73 -36.85 -4.17 -31.89
N ALA A 74 -36.04 -4.11 -30.85
CA ALA A 74 -36.55 -4.14 -29.48
C ALA A 74 -36.46 -2.72 -28.92
N HIS A 75 -37.37 -1.86 -29.38
CA HIS A 75 -37.76 -0.69 -28.62
C HIS A 75 -38.26 -1.19 -27.27
N TYR A 76 -37.39 -1.19 -26.26
CA TYR A 76 -37.83 -1.14 -24.88
C TYR A 76 -38.90 -0.04 -24.84
N PRO A 77 -40.09 -0.30 -24.28
CA PRO A 77 -41.08 0.73 -24.11
C PRO A 77 -40.40 1.80 -23.26
N ARG A 78 -40.04 2.91 -23.91
CA ARG A 78 -39.56 4.13 -23.30
C ARG A 78 -40.74 4.62 -22.49
N ARG A 79 -40.87 4.08 -21.28
CA ARG A 79 -41.74 4.57 -20.22
C ARG A 79 -41.48 6.06 -20.22
N ARG A 80 -42.48 6.86 -20.62
CA ARG A 80 -42.44 8.30 -20.41
C ARG A 80 -42.06 8.47 -18.94
N PRO A 81 -40.93 9.11 -18.60
CA PRO A 81 -40.56 9.27 -17.21
C PRO A 81 -41.71 9.99 -16.54
N SER A 82 -42.42 9.30 -15.65
CA SER A 82 -43.17 9.97 -14.59
C SER A 82 -42.24 11.02 -14.03
N GLU A 83 -42.68 12.27 -13.98
CA GLU A 83 -41.92 13.45 -13.63
C GLU A 83 -41.17 13.26 -12.30
N ASN A 84 -40.00 12.62 -12.33
CA ASN A 84 -39.26 12.32 -11.12
C ASN A 84 -38.66 13.66 -10.65
N PRO A 85 -39.06 14.19 -9.48
CA PRO A 85 -38.56 15.47 -9.00
C PRO A 85 -37.03 15.47 -8.86
N VAL A 86 -36.44 14.29 -8.58
CA VAL A 86 -34.99 14.10 -8.51
C VAL A 86 -34.35 14.32 -9.88
N TYR A 87 -34.95 13.81 -10.96
CA TYR A 87 -34.42 13.99 -12.31
C TYR A 87 -34.43 15.46 -12.74
N ARG A 88 -35.52 16.20 -12.44
CA ARG A 88 -35.60 17.64 -12.71
C ARG A 88 -34.54 18.41 -11.91
N ALA A 89 -34.37 18.07 -10.63
CA ALA A 89 -33.33 18.66 -9.80
C ALA A 89 -31.92 18.39 -10.36
N VAL A 90 -31.63 17.16 -10.79
CA VAL A 90 -30.36 16.79 -11.45
C VAL A 90 -30.12 17.61 -12.73
N GLN A 91 -31.15 17.79 -13.58
CA GLN A 91 -31.03 18.60 -14.79
C GLN A 91 -30.81 20.10 -14.50
N SER A 92 -31.29 20.59 -13.36
CA SER A 92 -31.14 21.99 -12.97
C SER A 92 -29.79 22.34 -12.32
N LEU A 93 -28.90 21.35 -12.13
CA LEU A 93 -27.59 21.58 -11.51
C LEU A 93 -26.71 22.46 -12.39
N SER A 94 -26.06 23.43 -11.75
CA SER A 94 -25.00 24.22 -12.36
C SER A 94 -23.80 23.33 -12.75
N LYS A 95 -22.93 23.81 -13.65
CA LYS A 95 -21.72 23.06 -14.02
C LYS A 95 -20.82 22.81 -12.80
N GLU A 96 -20.81 23.75 -11.87
CA GLU A 96 -20.03 23.70 -10.63
C GLU A 96 -20.59 22.64 -9.67
N ASP A 97 -21.91 22.40 -9.68
CA ASP A 97 -22.58 21.43 -8.81
C ASP A 97 -22.61 20.01 -9.42
N GLN A 98 -22.23 19.83 -10.69
CA GLN A 98 -22.09 18.50 -11.30
C GLN A 98 -21.01 17.65 -10.62
N ILE A 99 -20.11 18.25 -9.84
CA ILE A 99 -19.13 17.55 -8.99
C ILE A 99 -19.78 16.59 -7.98
N PHE A 100 -21.05 16.82 -7.59
CA PHE A 100 -21.79 15.93 -6.71
C PHE A 100 -22.30 14.66 -7.41
N LEU A 101 -22.26 14.61 -8.74
CA LEU A 101 -22.63 13.44 -9.55
C LEU A 101 -21.41 12.59 -9.93
N THR A 102 -20.18 12.99 -9.58
CA THR A 102 -18.98 12.22 -9.89
C THR A 102 -19.03 10.85 -9.19
N HIS A 103 -18.61 9.80 -9.91
CA HIS A 103 -18.54 8.43 -9.39
C HIS A 103 -17.71 8.36 -8.09
N ASP A 104 -16.45 8.83 -8.13
CA ASP A 104 -15.52 8.86 -6.99
C ASP A 104 -15.67 10.13 -6.15
N PHE A 105 -16.87 10.38 -5.61
CA PHE A 105 -17.14 11.60 -4.86
C PHE A 105 -16.18 11.80 -3.68
N GLU A 106 -15.72 10.73 -3.02
CA GLU A 106 -14.82 10.83 -1.88
C GLU A 106 -13.52 11.58 -2.20
N LYS A 107 -12.93 11.33 -3.39
CA LYS A 107 -11.71 11.99 -3.87
C LYS A 107 -11.92 13.49 -4.10
N VAL A 108 -13.12 13.87 -4.54
CA VAL A 108 -13.46 15.27 -4.84
C VAL A 108 -14.22 15.97 -3.72
N SER A 109 -14.58 15.27 -2.64
CA SER A 109 -15.46 15.75 -1.58
C SER A 109 -14.93 16.98 -0.82
N ASN A 110 -13.63 17.24 -0.89
CA ASN A 110 -13.03 18.43 -0.28
C ASN A 110 -13.18 19.70 -1.14
N LYS A 111 -13.43 19.56 -2.45
CA LYS A 111 -13.53 20.68 -3.40
C LYS A 111 -14.78 21.54 -3.20
N PRO A 112 -15.99 20.98 -2.99
CA PRO A 112 -17.18 21.82 -2.81
C PRO A 112 -17.09 22.67 -1.54
N THR A 113 -17.57 23.91 -1.67
CA THR A 113 -17.71 24.84 -0.56
C THR A 113 -18.85 24.41 0.36
N LYS A 114 -18.84 24.93 1.59
CA LYS A 114 -19.91 24.71 2.58
C LYS A 114 -21.29 25.11 2.05
N LEU A 115 -21.37 26.22 1.30
CA LEU A 115 -22.62 26.71 0.72
C LEU A 115 -23.14 25.77 -0.39
N GLN A 116 -22.25 25.21 -1.22
CA GLN A 116 -22.63 24.23 -2.24
C GLN A 116 -23.22 22.96 -1.63
N TYR A 117 -22.62 22.44 -0.54
CA TYR A 117 -23.21 21.33 0.21
C TYR A 117 -24.61 21.65 0.75
N TYR A 118 -24.81 22.84 1.30
CA TYR A 118 -26.14 23.23 1.77
C TYR A 118 -27.15 23.35 0.62
N ASN A 119 -26.76 24.00 -0.48
CA ASN A 119 -27.64 24.20 -1.63
C ASN A 119 -28.07 22.88 -2.28
N ILE A 120 -27.13 21.94 -2.45
CA ILE A 120 -27.46 20.62 -3.01
C ILE A 120 -28.38 19.84 -2.06
N ILE A 121 -28.15 19.88 -0.74
CA ILE A 121 -29.02 19.19 0.22
C ILE A 121 -30.42 19.79 0.17
N ARG A 122 -30.55 21.12 0.19
CA ARG A 122 -31.83 21.82 0.14
C ARG A 122 -32.60 21.57 -1.17
N LEU A 123 -31.88 21.44 -2.29
CA LEU A 123 -32.49 21.17 -3.59
C LEU A 123 -33.18 19.80 -3.64
N PHE A 124 -32.55 18.76 -3.07
CA PHE A 124 -33.09 17.40 -3.06
C PHE A 124 -33.95 17.08 -1.84
N LYS A 125 -33.76 17.79 -0.72
CA LYS A 125 -34.52 17.67 0.53
C LYS A 125 -34.84 19.06 1.09
N PRO A 126 -35.97 19.68 0.66
CA PRO A 126 -36.33 21.01 1.11
C PRO A 126 -36.62 21.07 2.62
N ASP A 127 -37.08 19.98 3.22
CA ASP A 127 -37.40 19.85 4.64
C ASP A 127 -36.16 19.55 5.51
N THR A 128 -34.95 19.85 5.01
CA THR A 128 -33.72 19.60 5.76
C THR A 128 -33.61 20.51 6.99
N THR A 129 -33.08 19.97 8.08
CA THR A 129 -32.77 20.74 9.30
C THR A 129 -31.42 21.42 9.24
N SER A 130 -30.57 21.08 8.27
CA SER A 130 -29.25 21.68 8.13
C SER A 130 -29.36 23.17 7.83
N LYS A 131 -28.39 23.94 8.32
CA LYS A 131 -28.28 25.38 8.10
C LYS A 131 -27.02 25.70 7.31
N PRO A 132 -27.00 26.83 6.57
CA PRO A 132 -25.78 27.30 5.91
C PRO A 132 -24.64 27.56 6.88
N SER A 133 -24.92 27.75 8.18
CA SER A 133 -23.95 27.98 9.24
C SER A 133 -23.33 26.69 9.81
N ASP A 134 -23.82 25.50 9.48
CA ASP A 134 -23.35 24.24 10.05
C ASP A 134 -21.93 23.87 9.61
N ARG A 135 -21.22 23.04 10.39
CA ARG A 135 -19.86 22.62 10.00
C ARG A 135 -19.88 21.86 8.67
N LYS A 136 -18.85 22.07 7.83
CA LYS A 136 -18.74 21.42 6.52
C LYS A 136 -18.87 19.90 6.62
N ASP A 137 -18.27 19.31 7.65
CA ASP A 137 -18.31 17.86 7.88
C ASP A 137 -19.72 17.35 8.20
N ALA A 138 -20.52 18.13 8.92
CA ALA A 138 -21.91 17.79 9.22
C ALA A 138 -22.76 17.83 7.95
N LEU A 139 -22.60 18.86 7.11
CA LEU A 139 -23.28 18.96 5.82
C LEU A 139 -22.84 17.84 4.86
N LYS A 140 -21.54 17.51 4.83
CA LYS A 140 -21.02 16.40 4.03
C LYS A 140 -21.61 15.07 4.49
N ALA A 141 -21.65 14.80 5.78
CA ALA A 141 -22.25 13.57 6.33
C ALA A 141 -23.74 13.48 5.98
N GLU A 142 -24.48 14.58 6.09
CA GLU A 142 -25.89 14.62 5.71
C GLU A 142 -26.11 14.43 4.21
N PHE A 143 -25.28 15.03 3.35
CA PHE A 143 -25.29 14.79 1.92
C PHE A 143 -25.07 13.29 1.60
N VAL A 144 -24.01 12.69 2.13
CA VAL A 144 -23.65 11.28 1.87
C VAL A 144 -24.75 10.33 2.35
N THR A 145 -25.37 10.60 3.50
CA THR A 145 -26.38 9.71 4.07
C THR A 145 -27.76 9.89 3.44
N LYS A 146 -28.17 11.13 3.15
CA LYS A 146 -29.57 11.45 2.80
C LYS A 146 -29.80 11.78 1.33
N VAL A 147 -28.80 12.29 0.62
CA VAL A 147 -28.93 12.81 -0.75
C VAL A 147 -28.19 11.93 -1.76
N ARG A 148 -26.98 11.47 -1.43
CA ARG A 148 -26.18 10.62 -2.32
C ARG A 148 -26.91 9.35 -2.80
N PRO A 149 -27.69 8.62 -1.98
CA PRO A 149 -28.46 7.47 -2.45
C PRO A 149 -29.53 7.83 -3.50
N LEU A 150 -30.06 9.07 -3.47
CA LEU A 150 -31.02 9.54 -4.47
C LEU A 150 -30.35 9.86 -5.81
N LEU A 151 -29.06 10.19 -5.79
CA LEU A 151 -28.25 10.54 -6.97
C LEU A 151 -27.61 9.31 -7.62
N GLU A 152 -27.60 8.15 -6.96
CA GLU A 152 -26.97 6.91 -7.43
C GLU A 152 -27.35 6.52 -8.88
N PRO A 153 -28.63 6.61 -9.31
CA PRO A 153 -29.01 6.30 -10.69
C PRO A 153 -28.52 7.30 -11.73
N TYR A 154 -28.05 8.47 -11.29
CA TYR A 154 -27.65 9.61 -12.14
C TYR A 154 -26.17 9.92 -12.02
N LEU A 155 -25.39 9.08 -11.33
CA LEU A 155 -23.95 9.25 -11.25
C LEU A 155 -23.35 9.16 -12.64
N SER A 156 -22.35 10.00 -12.90
CA SER A 156 -21.54 9.86 -14.12
C SER A 156 -20.99 8.44 -14.16
N PRO A 157 -20.94 7.80 -15.35
CA PRO A 157 -20.24 6.52 -15.46
C PRO A 157 -18.83 6.64 -14.87
N PRO A 158 -18.26 5.55 -14.34
CA PRO A 158 -16.86 5.54 -13.94
C PRO A 158 -16.04 6.17 -15.07
N PRO A 159 -15.12 7.10 -14.77
CA PRO A 159 -14.26 7.66 -15.81
C PRO A 159 -13.68 6.46 -16.57
N GLU A 160 -13.78 6.49 -17.90
CA GLU A 160 -13.15 5.47 -18.72
C GLU A 160 -11.72 5.39 -18.22
N VAL A 161 -11.36 4.22 -17.66
CA VAL A 161 -9.99 3.93 -17.31
C VAL A 161 -9.29 4.11 -18.64
N SER A 162 -8.58 5.22 -18.80
CA SER A 162 -7.74 5.44 -19.96
C SER A 162 -6.93 4.17 -20.05
N MET A 163 -7.21 3.35 -21.07
CA MET A 163 -6.19 2.47 -21.61
C MET A 163 -5.16 3.43 -22.17
N GLU A 164 -4.38 4.05 -21.27
CA GLU A 164 -3.04 4.46 -21.61
C GLU A 164 -2.44 3.20 -22.25
N PRO A 165 -1.91 3.32 -23.47
CA PRO A 165 -1.25 2.18 -24.09
C PRO A 165 -0.31 1.61 -23.04
N GLY A 166 -0.41 0.31 -22.81
CA GLY A 166 0.48 -0.39 -21.88
C GLY A 166 1.92 0.08 -22.08
N PRO A 167 2.74 0.05 -21.00
CA PRO A 167 4.05 0.67 -20.95
C PRO A 167 4.74 0.52 -22.29
N ASP A 168 5.13 1.67 -22.88
CA ASP A 168 5.81 1.82 -24.16
C ASP A 168 6.41 0.49 -24.64
N LEU A 169 6.05 0.06 -25.84
CA LEU A 169 6.47 -1.20 -26.50
C LEU A 169 7.99 -1.48 -26.51
N ASP A 170 8.81 -0.62 -25.90
CA ASP A 170 10.26 -0.70 -25.74
C ASP A 170 10.75 -0.36 -24.31
N PHE A 171 9.93 -0.60 -23.26
CA PHE A 171 10.39 -0.44 -21.88
C PHE A 171 11.35 -1.57 -21.48
N ASP A 172 12.65 -1.30 -21.55
CA ASP A 172 13.69 -2.17 -21.02
C ASP A 172 14.00 -1.81 -19.55
N PRO A 173 13.60 -2.60 -18.55
CA PRO A 173 13.87 -2.30 -17.14
C PRO A 173 15.37 -2.23 -16.82
N LEU A 174 16.23 -2.87 -17.62
CA LEU A 174 17.70 -2.84 -17.45
C LEU A 174 18.39 -1.83 -18.37
N GLY A 175 17.60 -1.08 -19.15
CA GLY A 175 18.09 -0.09 -20.09
C GLY A 175 18.79 1.06 -19.37
N ARG A 176 19.87 1.59 -19.97
CA ARG A 176 20.62 2.73 -19.40
C ARG A 176 19.79 4.01 -19.23
N LYS A 177 18.66 4.10 -19.94
CA LYS A 177 17.73 5.23 -19.88
C LYS A 177 16.66 5.05 -18.79
N THR A 178 16.56 3.85 -18.23
CA THR A 178 15.54 3.52 -17.25
C THR A 178 15.88 4.19 -15.92
N THR A 179 14.93 4.99 -15.45
CA THR A 179 15.06 5.70 -14.18
C THR A 179 14.29 4.97 -13.09
N GLN A 180 14.69 5.19 -11.84
CA GLN A 180 13.96 4.66 -10.68
C GLN A 180 12.47 5.02 -10.72
N ALA A 181 12.12 6.26 -11.09
CA ALA A 181 10.74 6.70 -11.17
C ALA A 181 9.90 5.93 -12.20
N MET A 182 10.51 5.51 -13.32
CA MET A 182 9.83 4.67 -14.32
C MET A 182 9.54 3.28 -13.76
N LEU A 183 10.49 2.69 -13.03
CA LEU A 183 10.30 1.38 -12.39
C LEU A 183 9.22 1.44 -11.32
N VAL A 184 9.22 2.47 -10.48
CA VAL A 184 8.20 2.70 -9.44
C VAL A 184 6.81 2.79 -10.09
N LYS A 185 6.65 3.62 -11.12
CA LYS A 185 5.37 3.73 -11.86
C LYS A 185 4.91 2.39 -12.43
N ALA A 186 5.83 1.62 -13.01
CA ALA A 186 5.48 0.32 -13.57
C ALA A 186 5.06 -0.70 -12.48
N ILE A 187 5.69 -0.65 -11.31
CA ILE A 187 5.28 -1.45 -10.15
C ILE A 187 3.90 -1.01 -9.64
N GLU A 188 3.70 0.28 -9.39
CA GLU A 188 2.43 0.85 -8.91
C GLU A 188 1.27 0.56 -9.87
N HIS A 189 1.53 0.60 -11.18
CA HIS A 189 0.54 0.26 -12.19
C HIS A 189 0.08 -1.20 -12.11
N LYS A 190 0.99 -2.14 -11.80
CA LYS A 190 0.67 -3.57 -11.72
C LYS A 190 0.25 -4.02 -10.32
N SER A 191 0.76 -3.38 -9.29
CA SER A 191 0.48 -3.64 -7.88
C SER A 191 0.38 -2.30 -7.15
N PRO A 192 -0.81 -1.68 -7.12
CA PRO A 192 -0.99 -0.36 -6.51
C PRO A 192 -0.82 -0.37 -4.98
N ASP A 193 -0.88 -1.55 -4.36
CA ASP A 193 -0.69 -1.74 -2.92
C ASP A 193 0.77 -2.02 -2.55
N ALA A 194 1.70 -1.97 -3.50
CA ALA A 194 3.13 -2.21 -3.24
C ALA A 194 3.72 -1.06 -2.40
N ASP A 195 4.29 -1.42 -1.24
CA ASP A 195 5.01 -0.47 -0.37
C ASP A 195 6.46 -0.33 -0.85
N ILE A 196 6.78 0.82 -1.45
CA ILE A 196 8.11 1.14 -1.96
C ILE A 196 8.72 2.24 -1.10
N ALA A 197 9.83 1.93 -0.44
CA ALA A 197 10.52 2.90 0.40
C ALA A 197 11.03 4.09 -0.46
N PRO A 198 10.81 5.36 -0.04
CA PRO A 198 11.15 6.54 -0.84
C PRO A 198 12.66 6.74 -1.03
N GLY A 199 13.50 6.07 -0.23
CA GLY A 199 14.96 6.11 -0.33
C GLY A 199 15.58 4.84 -0.93
N ALA A 200 14.79 3.94 -1.52
CA ALA A 200 15.30 2.73 -2.16
C ALA A 200 16.24 3.09 -3.33
N ASN A 201 17.31 2.34 -3.53
CA ASN A 201 18.16 2.53 -4.70
C ASN A 201 17.53 1.89 -5.95
N ILE A 202 18.03 2.24 -7.13
CA ILE A 202 17.55 1.66 -8.40
C ILE A 202 17.65 0.12 -8.40
N ASP A 203 18.71 -0.44 -7.83
CA ASP A 203 18.91 -1.89 -7.73
C ASP A 203 17.86 -2.55 -6.83
N ASP A 204 17.48 -1.89 -5.73
CA ASP A 204 16.45 -2.39 -4.81
C ASP A 204 15.07 -2.35 -5.48
N VAL A 205 14.78 -1.27 -6.21
CA VAL A 205 13.54 -1.14 -6.98
C VAL A 205 13.49 -2.15 -8.12
N LEU A 206 14.63 -2.51 -8.74
CA LEU A 206 14.69 -3.58 -9.74
C LEU A 206 14.34 -4.94 -9.17
N ILE A 207 14.74 -5.23 -7.92
CA ILE A 207 14.33 -6.45 -7.21
C ILE A 207 12.81 -6.47 -7.02
N LEU A 208 12.23 -5.34 -6.61
CA LEU A 208 10.77 -5.21 -6.48
C LEU A 208 10.07 -5.34 -7.85
N TYR A 209 10.62 -4.74 -8.90
CA TYR A 209 10.10 -4.85 -10.26
C TYR A 209 10.09 -6.30 -10.73
N LYS A 210 11.17 -7.05 -10.49
CA LYS A 210 11.19 -8.49 -10.77
C LYS A 210 10.08 -9.22 -10.02
N TYR A 211 9.86 -8.91 -8.75
CA TYR A 211 8.85 -9.58 -7.96
C TYR A 211 7.41 -9.28 -8.43
N TYR A 212 7.07 -8.01 -8.63
CA TYR A 212 5.70 -7.57 -8.94
C TYR A 212 5.38 -7.56 -10.44
N VAL A 213 6.36 -7.28 -11.29
CA VAL A 213 6.15 -7.02 -12.72
C VAL A 213 6.65 -8.14 -13.61
N ASP A 214 7.92 -8.55 -13.49
CA ASP A 214 8.49 -9.59 -14.34
C ASP A 214 9.35 -10.59 -13.54
N PRO A 215 8.75 -11.68 -13.02
CA PRO A 215 9.48 -12.70 -12.26
C PRO A 215 10.59 -13.40 -13.05
N GLN A 216 10.50 -13.38 -14.39
CA GLN A 216 11.49 -14.00 -15.27
C GLN A 216 12.68 -13.08 -15.54
N LEU A 217 12.61 -11.80 -15.13
CA LEU A 217 13.69 -10.84 -15.30
C LEU A 217 14.98 -11.37 -14.65
N LYS A 218 16.03 -11.47 -15.46
CA LYS A 218 17.37 -11.89 -15.03
C LYS A 218 18.14 -10.67 -14.57
N LEU A 219 18.01 -10.33 -13.30
CA LEU A 219 18.81 -9.28 -12.69
C LEU A 219 20.28 -9.71 -12.60
N PRO A 220 21.23 -8.79 -12.84
CA PRO A 220 22.63 -9.04 -12.53
C PRO A 220 22.79 -9.30 -11.02
N LEU A 221 23.77 -10.13 -10.66
CA LEU A 221 24.03 -10.45 -9.26
C LEU A 221 24.40 -9.17 -8.50
N ASN A 222 23.56 -8.78 -7.54
CA ASN A 222 23.86 -7.65 -6.66
C ASN A 222 25.00 -8.05 -5.71
N ARG A 223 26.22 -7.62 -6.02
CA ARG A 223 27.41 -7.91 -5.22
C ARG A 223 27.50 -7.06 -3.95
N ARG A 224 26.66 -6.03 -3.80
CA ARG A 224 26.70 -5.08 -2.66
C ARG A 224 26.64 -5.78 -1.30
N PHE A 225 25.84 -6.84 -1.19
CA PHE A 225 25.59 -7.55 0.07
C PHE A 225 26.26 -8.93 0.17
N ILE A 226 26.89 -9.39 -0.91
CA ILE A 226 27.50 -10.73 -0.99
C ILE A 226 29.02 -10.63 -0.99
N ALA A 227 29.57 -9.56 -1.58
CA ALA A 227 31.00 -9.33 -1.57
C ALA A 227 31.45 -8.72 -0.24
N ARG A 228 32.70 -9.00 0.14
CA ARG A 228 33.38 -8.29 1.22
C ARG A 228 33.27 -6.77 0.98
N PRO A 229 32.68 -6.00 1.90
CA PRO A 229 32.59 -4.56 1.77
C PRO A 229 34.00 -3.96 1.78
N ARG A 230 34.20 -2.91 1.00
CA ARG A 230 35.47 -2.16 1.02
C ARG A 230 35.49 -1.27 2.26
N THR A 231 36.67 -1.11 2.85
CA THR A 231 36.86 -0.11 3.90
C THR A 231 36.76 1.28 3.27
N VAL A 232 35.77 2.07 3.73
CA VAL A 232 35.55 3.44 3.26
C VAL A 232 36.43 4.42 4.06
N PRO A 233 37.19 5.32 3.41
CA PRO A 233 37.91 6.39 4.10
C PRO A 233 36.99 7.34 4.87
N ILE A 234 37.46 7.87 5.99
CA ILE A 234 36.66 8.70 6.92
C ILE A 234 36.05 9.93 6.21
N GLU A 235 36.79 10.53 5.28
CA GLU A 235 36.37 11.71 4.53
C GLU A 235 35.18 11.43 3.61
N ARG A 236 35.06 10.18 3.12
CA ARG A 236 34.00 9.73 2.22
C ARG A 236 32.79 9.16 2.94
N LEU A 237 32.91 8.85 4.22
CA LEU A 237 31.86 8.21 5.01
C LEU A 237 30.55 9.03 5.06
N LYS A 238 30.64 10.36 4.93
CA LYS A 238 29.46 11.24 4.83
C LYS A 238 28.59 10.98 3.61
N ALA A 239 29.19 10.52 2.50
CA ALA A 239 28.47 10.24 1.26
C ALA A 239 27.84 8.84 1.26
N GLU A 240 28.31 7.93 2.11
CA GLU A 240 27.80 6.56 2.18
C GLU A 240 26.37 6.51 2.75
N SER A 241 25.64 5.47 2.34
CA SER A 241 24.33 5.18 2.92
C SER A 241 24.47 4.58 4.31
N MET A 242 23.44 4.71 5.15
CA MET A 242 23.44 4.07 6.47
C MET A 242 23.58 2.54 6.36
N GLU A 243 22.98 1.95 5.33
CA GLU A 243 23.01 0.51 5.09
C GLU A 243 24.42 0.02 4.76
N ASP A 244 25.17 0.74 3.90
CA ASP A 244 26.55 0.39 3.58
C ASP A 244 27.46 0.47 4.80
N ILE A 245 27.26 1.51 5.64
CA ILE A 245 27.99 1.66 6.89
C ILE A 245 27.68 0.49 7.84
N ILE A 246 26.41 0.09 7.97
CA ILE A 246 25.99 -1.04 8.81
C ILE A 246 26.59 -2.35 8.30
N VAL A 247 26.51 -2.61 6.99
CA VAL A 247 27.07 -3.82 6.37
C VAL A 247 28.57 -3.89 6.61
N ALA A 248 29.29 -2.78 6.38
CA ALA A 248 30.71 -2.72 6.62
C ALA A 248 31.06 -2.89 8.11
N LEU A 249 30.33 -2.25 9.02
CA LEU A 249 30.53 -2.40 10.46
C LEU A 249 30.32 -3.86 10.91
N ARG A 250 29.25 -4.51 10.44
CA ARG A 250 28.98 -5.93 10.75
C ARG A 250 30.06 -6.86 10.23
N TYR A 251 30.65 -6.53 9.07
CA TYR A 251 31.72 -7.33 8.50
C TYR A 251 33.05 -7.15 9.24
N PHE A 252 33.44 -5.91 9.53
CA PHE A 252 34.75 -5.60 10.12
C PHE A 252 34.77 -5.66 11.65
N ALA A 253 33.62 -5.49 12.31
CA ALA A 253 33.44 -5.52 13.75
C ALA A 253 32.19 -6.33 14.12
N PRO A 254 32.17 -7.65 13.87
CA PRO A 254 30.98 -8.50 14.05
C PRO A 254 30.51 -8.59 15.51
N SER A 255 31.39 -8.35 16.48
CA SER A 255 31.05 -8.26 17.90
C SER A 255 30.25 -7.01 18.26
N VAL A 256 30.18 -6.00 17.38
CA VAL A 256 29.52 -4.73 17.67
C VAL A 256 28.07 -4.74 17.16
N HIS A 257 27.13 -4.74 18.10
CA HIS A 257 25.70 -4.63 17.79
C HIS A 257 25.22 -3.19 17.96
N VAL A 258 24.75 -2.56 16.87
CA VAL A 258 24.19 -1.21 16.91
C VAL A 258 22.76 -1.24 17.45
N ARG A 259 22.48 -0.48 18.52
CA ARG A 259 21.13 -0.42 19.10
C ARG A 259 20.20 0.41 18.20
N SER A 260 18.95 -0.02 18.07
CA SER A 260 17.95 0.63 17.21
C SER A 260 17.71 2.11 17.54
N LEU A 261 17.73 2.47 18.83
CA LEU A 261 17.61 3.86 19.31
C LEU A 261 18.71 4.78 18.81
N ALA A 262 19.86 4.21 18.46
CA ALA A 262 21.06 4.91 18.03
C ALA A 262 21.32 4.73 16.52
N MET A 263 20.36 4.19 15.78
CA MET A 263 20.43 3.93 14.34
C MET A 263 20.22 5.22 13.53
N ASN A 264 21.11 6.19 13.71
CA ASN A 264 21.16 7.41 12.92
C ASN A 264 22.53 7.51 12.21
N LYS A 265 22.58 8.31 11.13
CA LYS A 265 23.77 8.38 10.28
C LYS A 265 25.04 8.81 11.03
N ASN A 266 24.94 9.82 11.91
CA ASN A 266 26.11 10.34 12.62
C ASN A 266 26.67 9.31 13.61
N THR A 267 25.81 8.65 14.38
CA THR A 267 26.24 7.61 15.31
C THR A 267 26.84 6.42 14.57
N LEU A 268 26.26 5.98 13.45
CA LEU A 268 26.82 4.92 12.63
C LEU A 268 28.21 5.28 12.10
N MET A 269 28.40 6.53 11.68
CA MET A 269 29.71 7.03 11.27
C MET A 269 30.71 7.00 12.42
N ASP A 270 30.34 7.48 13.60
CA ASP A 270 31.21 7.47 14.78
C ASP A 270 31.58 6.04 15.20
N LEU A 271 30.62 5.10 15.17
CA LEU A 271 30.86 3.68 15.43
C LEU A 271 31.82 3.08 14.41
N TYR A 272 31.65 3.40 13.14
CA TYR A 272 32.53 2.94 12.07
C TYR A 272 33.95 3.50 12.23
N ILE A 273 34.09 4.79 12.57
CA ILE A 273 35.39 5.42 12.86
C ILE A 273 36.07 4.72 14.05
N HIS A 274 35.31 4.44 15.10
CA HIS A 274 35.83 3.83 16.31
C HIS A 274 36.26 2.37 16.09
N PHE A 275 35.40 1.54 15.49
CA PHE A 275 35.63 0.09 15.43
C PHE A 275 36.31 -0.41 14.15
N VAL A 276 36.22 0.33 13.03
CA VAL A 276 36.81 -0.08 11.75
C VAL A 276 38.13 0.64 11.48
N HIS A 277 38.25 1.90 11.89
CA HIS A 277 39.46 2.70 11.69
C HIS A 277 40.32 2.86 12.94
N ASP A 278 39.86 2.37 14.10
CA ASP A 278 40.54 2.51 15.40
C ASP A 278 40.93 3.97 15.69
N ARG A 279 39.98 4.90 15.48
CA ARG A 279 40.16 6.33 15.71
C ARG A 279 39.15 6.88 16.71
N PRO A 280 39.47 7.98 17.41
CA PRO A 280 38.51 8.62 18.29
C PRO A 280 37.28 9.10 17.49
N PRO A 281 36.06 8.77 17.95
CA PRO A 281 34.83 9.24 17.31
C PRO A 281 34.66 10.76 17.50
N GLN A 282 33.81 11.39 16.68
CA GLN A 282 33.52 12.82 16.80
C GLN A 282 32.63 13.12 18.01
N SER A 283 31.73 12.18 18.33
CA SER A 283 30.82 12.26 19.48
C SER A 283 31.11 11.14 20.48
N PRO A 284 30.82 11.33 21.78
CA PRO A 284 31.00 10.28 22.78
C PRO A 284 30.07 9.09 22.48
N LEU A 285 30.66 7.90 22.35
CA LEU A 285 29.94 6.65 22.18
C LEU A 285 29.81 5.93 23.53
N ILE A 286 28.57 5.83 23.99
CA ILE A 286 28.20 5.15 25.25
C ILE A 286 27.78 3.70 24.95
N GLU A 287 28.55 2.74 25.44
CA GLU A 287 28.19 1.31 25.44
C GLU A 287 26.91 1.07 26.25
N GLY A 288 26.06 0.18 25.78
CA GLY A 288 24.73 -0.05 26.32
C GLY A 288 23.69 0.97 25.87
N TYR A 289 24.06 2.14 25.34
CA TYR A 289 23.13 3.10 24.74
C TYR A 289 23.21 3.11 23.21
N HIS A 290 24.40 3.33 22.65
CA HIS A 290 24.60 3.40 21.20
C HIS A 290 24.85 2.03 20.57
N TYR A 291 25.66 1.21 21.25
CA TYR A 291 26.03 -0.11 20.80
C TYR A 291 26.17 -1.06 21.99
N THR A 292 26.27 -2.35 21.70
CA THR A 292 26.58 -3.40 22.67
C THR A 292 27.68 -4.27 22.07
N THR A 293 28.67 -4.61 22.88
CA THR A 293 29.71 -5.57 22.49
C THR A 293 29.25 -6.98 22.86
N LEU A 294 29.28 -7.89 21.90
CA LEU A 294 28.99 -9.30 22.07
C LEU A 294 30.30 -10.05 22.24
N GLU A 295 30.40 -10.87 23.29
CA GLU A 295 31.47 -11.84 23.42
C GLU A 295 31.21 -12.98 22.43
N LEU A 296 31.85 -12.91 21.26
CA LEU A 296 31.85 -14.00 20.29
C LEU A 296 32.90 -15.02 20.74
N SER A 297 32.50 -16.28 20.91
CA SER A 297 33.43 -17.35 21.26
C SER A 297 34.35 -17.65 20.06
N GLN A 298 35.55 -18.18 20.28
CA GLN A 298 36.48 -18.51 19.17
C GLN A 298 35.85 -19.47 18.14
N SER A 299 34.93 -20.34 18.58
CA SER A 299 34.12 -21.21 17.73
C SER A 299 33.20 -20.47 16.77
N ASP A 300 32.78 -19.24 17.09
CA ASP A 300 31.90 -18.43 16.23
C ASP A 300 32.69 -17.72 15.11
N SER A 301 33.99 -17.51 15.32
CA SER A 301 34.89 -16.82 14.37
C SER A 301 35.30 -17.70 13.20
N GLU A 302 35.63 -18.98 13.46
CA GLU A 302 36.11 -19.93 12.44
C GLU A 302 35.01 -20.29 11.42
N ALA A 303 33.75 -20.22 11.83
CA ALA A 303 32.59 -20.44 10.95
C ALA A 303 32.32 -19.28 9.97
N MET A 304 32.93 -18.10 10.16
CA MET A 304 32.75 -16.94 9.27
C MET A 304 33.83 -16.80 8.20
N GLU A 305 34.97 -17.50 8.33
CA GLU A 305 36.07 -17.49 7.36
C GLU A 305 36.03 -18.66 6.36
N SER A 306 35.14 -19.63 6.57
CA SER A 306 34.95 -20.81 5.70
C SER A 306 33.81 -20.64 4.70
#